data_AF-A0A382ZSP2-F1
#
_entry.id   AF-A0A382ZSP2-F1
#
_cell.length_a   1.000
_cell.length_b   1.000
_cell.length_c   1.000
_cell.angle_alpha   90.00
_cell.angle_beta   90.00
_cell.angle_gamma   90.00
#
_symmetry.space_group_name_H-M   'P 1'
#
loop_
_entity.id
_entity.type
_entity.pdbx_description
1 polymer ?
#
loop_
_entity_poly.entity_id
_entity_poly.type
_entity_poly.pdbx_seq_one_letter_code
_entity_poly.pdbx_strand_id
1 'polypeptide(L)' 'AEEFAQKFKTSWEDEVARYLIHGILHLRGYDDSKPELRRIMKRKENHLIKLASKRFPLSQLARATKTVGG' A
#
# COMPACT_ATOMS: atom_id res chain seq x y z
N ALA A 1 -9.77 -6.99 -0.45
CA ALA A 1 -9.00 -6.46 0.71
C ALA A 1 -8.92 -7.47 1.87
N GLU A 2 -8.72 -8.76 1.61
CA GLU A 2 -8.61 -9.77 2.68
C GLU A 2 -7.28 -10.54 2.48
N GLU A 3 -6.55 -10.79 3.58
CA GLU A 3 -5.27 -11.53 3.72
C GLU A 3 -3.99 -10.74 4.11
N PHE A 4 -4.06 -9.53 4.69
CA PHE A 4 -2.84 -8.89 5.22
C PHE A 4 -2.77 -8.72 6.75
N ALA A 5 -3.87 -8.99 7.47
CA ALA A 5 -3.96 -8.68 8.90
C ALA A 5 -3.13 -9.60 9.83
N GLN A 6 -2.71 -10.79 9.39
CA GLN A 6 -2.13 -11.78 10.31
C GLN A 6 -0.61 -11.91 10.30
N LYS A 7 0.12 -11.22 9.41
CA LYS A 7 1.60 -11.36 9.34
C LYS A 7 2.42 -10.11 9.65
N PHE A 8 1.80 -8.95 9.74
CA PHE A 8 2.46 -7.73 10.21
C PHE A 8 1.47 -7.01 11.11
N LYS A 9 1.94 -6.45 12.21
CA LYS A 9 1.26 -5.37 12.94
C LYS A 9 1.06 -4.20 11.98
N THR A 10 0.17 -4.30 10.99
CA THR A 10 -0.02 -3.29 9.96
C THR A 10 -0.70 -2.12 10.63
N SER A 11 0.09 -1.11 10.94
CA SER A 11 -0.43 0.18 11.34
C SER A 11 -1.26 0.75 10.18
N TRP A 12 -2.23 1.61 10.48
CA TRP A 12 -3.13 2.22 9.49
C TRP A 12 -2.40 2.81 8.29
N GLU A 13 -1.19 3.33 8.51
CA GLU A 13 -0.29 3.89 7.51
C GLU A 13 0.14 2.87 6.45
N ASP A 14 0.41 1.61 6.84
CA ASP A 14 0.78 0.54 5.92
C ASP A 14 -0.40 0.16 5.02
N GLU A 15 -1.61 0.22 5.55
CA GLU A 15 -2.83 -0.03 4.79
C GLU A 15 -3.11 1.09 3.78
N VAL A 16 -2.95 2.36 4.19
CA VAL A 16 -3.04 3.51 3.29
C VAL A 16 -1.99 3.42 2.18
N ALA A 17 -0.74 3.12 2.53
CA ALA A 17 0.32 2.92 1.54
C ALA A 17 0.00 1.79 0.56
N ARG A 18 -0.57 0.67 1.04
CA ARG A 18 -1.05 -0.43 0.20
C ARG A 18 -2.12 0.03 -0.78
N TYR A 19 -3.15 0.76 -0.32
CA TYR A 19 -4.21 1.24 -1.20
C TYR A 19 -3.72 2.24 -2.24
N LEU A 20 -2.81 3.15 -1.88
CA LEU A 20 -2.20 4.08 -2.84
C LEU A 20 -1.42 3.33 -3.92
N ILE A 21 -0.58 2.39 -3.52
CA ILE A 21 0.22 1.57 -4.44
C ILE A 21 -0.69 0.72 -5.34
N HIS A 22 -1.74 0.14 -4.77
CA HIS A 22 -2.74 -0.64 -5.49
C HIS A 22 -3.44 0.21 -6.56
N GLY A 23 -3.90 1.42 -6.21
CA GLY A 23 -4.47 2.36 -7.16
C GLY A 23 -3.49 2.77 -8.27
N ILE A 24 -2.23 3.05 -7.92
CA ILE A 24 -1.18 3.38 -8.92
C ILE A 24 -0.95 2.20 -9.88
N LEU A 25 -0.97 0.97 -9.38
CA LEU A 25 -0.82 -0.22 -10.22
C LEU A 25 -1.99 -0.36 -11.20
N HIS A 26 -3.22 -0.11 -10.76
CA HIS A 26 -4.37 -0.07 -11.67
C HIS A 26 -4.24 1.03 -12.73
N LEU A 27 -3.81 2.23 -12.36
CA LEU A 27 -3.55 3.32 -13.31
C LEU A 27 -2.43 2.97 -14.32
N ARG A 28 -1.54 2.05 -13.96
CA ARG A 28 -0.49 1.52 -14.85
C ARG A 28 -0.94 0.31 -15.67
N GLY A 29 -2.21 -0.08 -15.59
CA GLY A 29 -2.80 -1.18 -16.35
C GLY A 29 -2.62 -2.56 -15.72
N TYR A 30 -2.25 -2.64 -14.44
CA TYR A 30 -2.30 -3.91 -13.71
C TYR A 30 -3.74 -4.22 -13.31
N ASP A 31 -4.11 -5.48 -13.46
CA ASP A 31 -5.42 -6.02 -13.12
C ASP A 31 -5.24 -7.14 -12.08
N ASP A 32 -6.21 -7.32 -11.19
CA ASP A 32 -6.26 -8.38 -10.20
C ASP A 32 -7.55 -9.22 -10.28
N SER A 33 -8.36 -9.01 -11.31
CA SER A 33 -9.63 -9.72 -11.55
C SER A 33 -9.47 -11.23 -11.72
N LYS A 34 -8.28 -11.70 -12.12
CA LYS A 34 -7.95 -13.14 -12.25
C LYS A 34 -6.92 -13.57 -11.21
N PRO A 35 -6.98 -14.81 -10.70
CA PRO A 35 -6.01 -15.32 -9.71
C PRO A 35 -4.54 -15.23 -10.15
N GLU A 36 -4.26 -15.41 -11.44
CA GLU A 36 -2.93 -15.27 -12.04
C GLU A 36 -2.43 -13.82 -12.04
N LEU A 37 -3.30 -12.88 -12.43
CA LEU A 37 -3.01 -11.45 -12.49
C LEU A 37 -2.88 -10.87 -11.07
N ARG A 38 -3.76 -11.29 -10.16
CA ARG A 38 -3.68 -10.98 -8.72
C ARG A 38 -2.35 -11.39 -8.12
N ARG A 39 -1.80 -12.56 -8.47
CA ARG A 39 -0.46 -12.98 -8.02
C ARG A 39 0.65 -12.06 -8.54
N ILE A 40 0.55 -11.58 -9.78
CA ILE A 40 1.50 -10.63 -10.36
C ILE A 40 1.41 -9.29 -9.63
N MET A 41 0.20 -8.77 -9.45
CA MET A 41 -0.05 -7.49 -8.78
C MET A 41 0.39 -7.53 -7.32
N LYS A 42 0.07 -8.59 -6.57
CA LYS A 42 0.50 -8.78 -5.17
C LYS A 42 2.03 -8.80 -5.01
N ARG A 43 2.77 -9.33 -5.99
CA ARG A 43 4.25 -9.26 -6.01
C ARG A 43 4.76 -7.83 -6.22
N LYS A 44 4.11 -7.07 -7.10
CA LYS A 44 4.45 -5.66 -7.34
C LYS A 44 4.12 -4.77 -6.15
N GLU A 45 2.97 -4.96 -5.52
CA GLU A 45 2.59 -4.29 -4.28
C GLU A 45 3.64 -4.49 -3.19
N ASN A 46 4.00 -5.74 -2.91
CA ASN A 46 5.00 -6.07 -1.89
C ASN A 46 6.38 -5.46 -2.21
N HIS A 47 6.78 -5.43 -3.48
CA HIS A 47 8.02 -4.82 -3.92
C HIS A 47 8.01 -3.29 -3.72
N LEU A 48 6.92 -2.63 -4.12
CA LEU A 48 6.76 -1.19 -4.02
C LEU A 48 6.65 -0.73 -2.57
N ILE A 49 5.97 -1.47 -1.70
CA ILE A 49 5.94 -1.18 -0.26
C ILE A 49 7.34 -1.25 0.32
N LYS A 50 8.09 -2.32 0.03
CA LYS A 50 9.47 -2.46 0.53
C LYS A 50 10.37 -1.32 0.05
N LEU A 51 10.17 -0.85 -1.18
CA LEU A 51 10.91 0.30 -1.71
C LEU A 51 10.47 1.61 -1.06
N ALA A 52 9.16 1.81 -0.89
CA ALA A 52 8.57 2.97 -0.25
C ALA A 52 9.07 3.09 1.19
N SER A 53 9.00 2.02 2.00
CA SER A 53 9.47 2.00 3.39
C SER A 53 10.97 2.31 3.52
N LYS A 54 11.78 2.02 2.49
CA LYS A 54 13.22 2.38 2.46
C LYS A 54 13.46 3.85 2.13
N ARG A 55 12.61 4.46 1.31
CA ARG A 55 12.75 5.85 0.86
C ARG A 55 12.03 6.83 1.78
N PHE A 56 10.93 6.40 2.37
CA PHE A 56 10.03 7.20 3.17
C PHE A 56 9.49 6.36 4.33
N PRO A 57 9.70 6.76 5.59
CA PRO A 57 9.11 6.06 6.74
C PRO A 57 7.59 6.16 6.65
N LEU A 58 6.90 5.03 6.48
CA LEU A 58 5.44 5.01 6.32
C LEU A 58 4.70 5.60 7.54
N SER A 59 5.31 5.56 8.73
CA SER A 59 4.84 6.25 9.93
C SER A 59 4.63 7.76 9.76
N GLN A 60 5.25 8.39 8.75
CA GLN A 60 5.02 9.80 8.44
C GLN A 60 3.67 10.06 7.75
N LEU A 61 3.00 9.02 7.21
CA LEU A 61 1.64 9.16 6.66
C LEU A 61 0.63 9.54 7.74
N ALA A 62 0.80 9.07 8.98
CA ALA A 62 -0.06 9.47 10.11
C ALA A 62 0.12 10.93 10.53
N ARG A 63 1.21 11.59 10.12
CA ARG A 63 1.53 12.96 10.55
C ARG A 63 0.76 14.04 9.78
N ALA A 64 0.00 13.67 8.74
CA ALA A 64 -0.74 14.60 7.90
C ALA A 64 -2.06 15.15 8.49
N THR A 65 -2.43 14.76 9.72
CA THR A 65 -3.65 15.30 10.38
C THR A 65 -3.38 16.40 11.40
N LYS A 66 -2.14 16.90 11.55
CA LYS A 66 -1.90 18.14 12.31
C LYS A 66 -2.27 19.38 11.47
N THR A 67 -3.54 19.77 11.62
CA THR A 67 -4.09 21.14 11.58
C THR A 67 -3.83 22.01 10.34
N VAL A 68 -4.87 22.18 9.50
CA VAL A 68 -5.23 23.52 8.97
C VAL A 68 -6.62 23.82 9.50
N GLY A 69 -6.66 24.65 10.53
CA GLY A 69 -7.86 25.07 11.24
C GLY A 69 -7.44 26.08 12.30
N GLY A 70 -7.03 27.26 11.83
CA GLY A 70 -7.01 28.48 12.62
C GLY A 70 -8.33 29.22 12.46
#